data_AF-A0A3B8QKU8-F1
#
_entry.id   AF-A0A3B8QKU8-F1
#
_cell.length_a   1.000
_cell.length_b   1.000
_cell.length_c   1.000
_cell.angle_alpha   90.00
_cell.angle_beta   90.00
_cell.angle_gamma   90.00
#
_symmetry.space_group_name_H-M   'P 1'
#
loop_
_entity.id
_entity.type
_entity.pdbx_description
1 polymer ?
#
loop_
_entity_poly.entity_id
_entity_poly.type
_entity_poly.pdbx_seq_one_letter_code
_entity_poly.pdbx_strand_id
1 'polypeptide(L)'
;PTDLQKVIDDNSGLQFSIFAGGTQADADGPARQIAKDRGNNIVTVSGSDLDAWIALSQPIYDEWILDMSEKGIDGKALIDEARTLMGEYDN
;
A
#
# COMPACT_ATOMS: atom_id res chain seq x y z
N PRO A 1 -27.91 9.12 16.55
CA PRO A 1 -29.19 8.46 16.17
C PRO A 1 -28.89 7.15 15.43
N THR A 2 -29.64 6.07 15.67
CA THR A 2 -29.33 4.74 15.12
C THR A 2 -29.45 4.68 13.60
N ASP A 3 -30.37 5.45 13.02
CA ASP A 3 -30.52 5.67 11.58
C ASP A 3 -29.25 6.28 10.95
N LEU A 4 -28.65 7.28 11.59
CA LEU A 4 -27.40 7.87 11.12
C LEU A 4 -26.21 6.93 11.31
N GLN A 5 -26.18 6.15 12.40
CA GLN A 5 -25.14 5.14 12.61
C GLN A 5 -25.14 4.10 11.48
N LYS A 6 -26.33 3.62 11.09
CA LYS A 6 -26.47 2.67 9.99
C LYS A 6 -25.89 3.22 8.68
N VAL A 7 -26.12 4.50 8.35
CA VAL A 7 -25.57 5.11 7.13
C VAL A 7 -24.04 5.11 7.15
N ILE A 8 -23.42 5.37 8.30
CA ILE A 8 -21.96 5.31 8.44
C ILE A 8 -21.46 3.88 8.27
N ASP A 9 -22.09 2.92 8.94
CA ASP A 9 -21.68 1.51 8.87
C ASP A 9 -21.81 0.96 7.44
N ASP A 10 -22.90 1.29 6.73
CA ASP A 10 -23.14 0.88 5.34
C ASP A 10 -22.11 1.48 4.35
N ASN A 11 -21.38 2.54 4.73
CA ASN A 11 -20.37 3.22 3.90
C ASN A 11 -18.95 3.13 4.49
N SER A 12 -18.72 2.18 5.39
CA SER A 12 -17.43 1.96 6.06
C SER A 12 -16.92 0.53 5.84
N GLY A 13 -15.77 0.19 6.42
CA GLY A 13 -15.24 -1.17 6.42
C GLY A 13 -14.64 -1.62 5.09
N LEU A 14 -14.56 -2.94 4.88
CA LEU A 14 -13.77 -3.55 3.79
C LEU A 14 -14.16 -3.04 2.39
N GLN A 15 -15.47 -2.95 2.11
CA GLN A 15 -15.93 -2.51 0.79
C GLN A 15 -15.57 -1.05 0.50
N PHE A 16 -15.62 -0.20 1.52
CA PHE A 16 -15.14 1.17 1.41
C PHE A 16 -13.62 1.20 1.17
N SER A 17 -12.83 0.39 1.88
CA SER A 17 -11.38 0.30 1.68
C SER A 17 -11.02 -0.16 0.26
N ILE A 18 -11.72 -1.16 -0.28
CA ILE A 18 -11.54 -1.63 -1.67
C ILE A 18 -11.87 -0.50 -2.65
N PHE A 19 -13.01 0.16 -2.48
CA PHE A 19 -13.43 1.27 -3.34
C PHE A 19 -12.41 2.42 -3.32
N ALA A 20 -11.93 2.81 -2.14
CA ALA A 20 -10.96 3.89 -1.98
C ALA A 20 -9.62 3.55 -2.64
N GLY A 21 -9.09 2.34 -2.40
CA GLY A 21 -7.84 1.88 -3.00
C GLY A 21 -7.92 1.78 -4.52
N GLY A 22 -9.01 1.21 -5.05
CA GLY A 22 -9.24 1.12 -6.49
C GLY A 22 -9.36 2.49 -7.16
N THR A 23 -10.13 3.40 -6.55
CA THR A 23 -10.27 4.77 -7.07
C THR A 23 -8.92 5.50 -7.16
N GLN A 24 -8.06 5.32 -6.15
CA GLN A 24 -6.73 5.92 -6.15
C GLN A 24 -5.82 5.29 -7.23
N ALA A 25 -5.79 3.97 -7.34
CA ALA A 25 -4.98 3.27 -8.35
C ALA A 25 -5.45 3.58 -9.79
N ASP A 26 -6.75 3.67 -10.03
CA ASP A 26 -7.32 4.01 -11.34
C ASP A 26 -6.90 5.42 -11.80
N ALA A 27 -6.59 6.33 -10.87
CA ALA A 27 -6.11 7.68 -11.18
C ALA A 27 -4.68 7.69 -11.77
N ASP A 28 -3.87 6.65 -11.55
CA ASP A 28 -2.50 6.57 -12.06
C ASP A 28 -2.48 6.52 -13.60
N GLY A 29 -3.45 5.83 -14.21
CA GLY A 29 -3.55 5.67 -15.67
C GLY A 29 -3.67 7.01 -16.41
N PRO A 30 -4.71 7.83 -16.13
CA PRO A 30 -4.86 9.16 -16.71
C PRO A 30 -3.67 10.08 -16.43
N ALA A 31 -3.15 10.10 -15.20
CA ALA A 31 -2.00 10.93 -14.82
C ALA A 31 -0.74 10.55 -15.62
N ARG A 32 -0.50 9.25 -15.79
CA ARG A 32 0.60 8.73 -16.61
C ARG A 32 0.45 9.12 -18.09
N GLN A 33 -0.77 9.13 -18.63
CA GLN A 33 -0.99 9.53 -20.01
C GLN A 33 -0.66 11.01 -20.23
N ILE A 34 -1.04 11.90 -19.31
CA ILE A 34 -0.67 13.32 -19.37
C ILE A 34 0.86 13.50 -19.40
N ALA A 35 1.59 12.72 -18.60
CA ALA A 35 3.06 12.77 -18.61
C ALA A 35 3.65 12.35 -19.97
N LYS A 36 3.09 11.31 -20.60
CA LYS A 36 3.48 10.89 -21.96
C LYS A 36 3.18 11.95 -23.00
N ASP A 37 2.01 12.56 -22.96
CA ASP A 37 1.58 13.58 -23.94
C ASP A 37 2.44 14.85 -23.87
N ARG A 38 3.04 15.12 -22.70
CA ARG A 38 4.03 16.19 -22.49
C ARG A 38 5.44 15.81 -22.98
N GLY A 39 5.64 14.60 -23.48
CA GLY A 39 6.93 14.10 -23.96
C GLY A 39 7.90 13.70 -22.84
N ASN A 40 7.41 13.44 -21.62
CA ASN A 40 8.29 13.01 -20.53
C ASN A 40 8.81 11.59 -20.78
N ASN A 41 10.07 11.35 -20.39
CA ASN A 41 10.63 10.00 -20.32
C ASN A 41 10.14 9.29 -19.05
N ILE A 42 9.60 8.08 -19.19
CA ILE A 42 9.10 7.26 -18.07
C ILE A 42 9.90 5.97 -18.02
N VAL A 43 10.62 5.76 -16.93
CA VAL A 43 11.52 4.61 -16.73
C VAL A 43 10.91 3.66 -15.71
N THR A 44 10.89 2.37 -16.03
CA THR A 44 10.54 1.30 -15.08
C THR A 44 11.83 0.71 -14.50
N VAL A 45 11.99 0.78 -13.18
CA VAL A 45 13.13 0.16 -12.47
C VAL A 45 12.89 -1.35 -12.39
N SER A 46 13.88 -2.15 -12.78
CA SER A 46 13.75 -3.62 -12.85
C SER A 46 15.11 -4.31 -12.70
N GLY A 47 15.11 -5.64 -12.53
CA GLY A 47 16.33 -6.44 -12.42
C GLY A 47 17.25 -6.02 -11.27
N SER A 48 18.55 -5.95 -11.53
CA SER A 48 19.56 -5.64 -10.50
C SER A 48 19.36 -4.29 -9.82
N ASP A 49 18.80 -3.30 -10.53
CA ASP A 49 18.54 -1.99 -9.95
C ASP A 49 17.40 -2.05 -8.93
N LEU A 50 16.36 -2.85 -9.23
CA LEU A 50 15.28 -3.11 -8.27
C LEU A 50 15.80 -3.87 -7.06
N ASP A 51 16.62 -4.90 -7.26
CA ASP A 51 17.21 -5.68 -6.16
C ASP A 51 18.09 -4.79 -5.25
N ALA A 52 18.87 -3.88 -5.86
CA ALA A 52 19.68 -2.91 -5.11
C ALA A 52 18.80 -1.98 -4.27
N TRP A 53 17.67 -1.51 -4.80
CA TRP A 53 16.73 -0.66 -4.06
C TRP A 53 16.06 -1.42 -2.91
N ILE A 54 15.66 -2.67 -3.14
CA ILE A 54 15.09 -3.54 -2.10
C ILE A 54 16.11 -3.75 -0.97
N ALA A 55 17.38 -4.04 -1.30
CA ALA A 55 18.44 -4.22 -0.32
C ALA A 55 18.69 -2.95 0.51
N LEU A 56 18.73 -1.78 -0.14
CA LEU A 56 18.90 -0.49 0.53
C LEU A 56 17.74 -0.13 1.46
N SER A 57 16.54 -0.66 1.19
CA SER A 57 15.36 -0.43 2.03
C SER A 57 15.28 -1.31 3.27
N GLN A 58 16.04 -2.43 3.34
CA GLN A 58 15.95 -3.39 4.45
C GLN A 58 16.12 -2.76 5.84
N PRO A 59 17.07 -1.83 6.08
CA PRO A 59 17.24 -1.21 7.39
C PRO A 59 15.98 -0.51 7.91
N ILE A 60 15.07 -0.05 7.04
CA ILE A 60 13.81 0.60 7.44
C ILE A 60 12.86 -0.43 8.07
N TYR A 61 12.83 -1.67 7.56
CA TYR A 61 12.05 -2.75 8.16
C TYR A 61 12.63 -3.13 9.52
N ASP A 62 13.95 -3.23 9.62
CA ASP A 62 14.64 -3.58 10.87
C ASP A 62 14.39 -2.53 11.96
N GLU A 63 14.51 -1.24 11.61
CA GLU A 63 14.22 -0.12 12.52
C GLU A 63 12.76 -0.13 12.98
N TRP A 64 11.81 -0.32 12.05
CA TRP A 64 10.41 -0.36 12.43
C TRP A 64 10.07 -1.57 13.32
N ILE A 65 10.69 -2.73 13.10
CA ILE A 65 10.53 -3.90 13.98
C ILE A 65 11.05 -3.59 15.38
N LEU A 66 12.20 -2.92 15.49
CA LEU A 66 12.75 -2.48 16.78
C LEU A 66 11.79 -1.50 17.49
N ASP A 67 11.28 -0.49 16.77
CA ASP A 67 10.30 0.46 17.29
C ASP A 67 9.01 -0.21 17.81
N MET A 68 8.55 -1.27 17.13
CA MET A 68 7.40 -2.05 17.59
C MET A 68 7.73 -2.87 18.83
N SER A 69 8.92 -3.45 18.90
CA SER A 69 9.40 -4.19 20.06
C SER A 69 9.49 -3.30 21.31
N GLU A 70 9.96 -2.06 21.18
CA GLU A 70 9.97 -1.07 22.27
C GLU A 70 8.56 -0.74 22.79
N LYS A 71 7.54 -0.92 21.95
CA LYS A 71 6.12 -0.76 22.29
C LYS A 71 5.46 -2.06 22.77
N GLY A 72 6.21 -3.16 22.86
CA GLY A 72 5.71 -4.49 23.23
C GLY A 72 4.85 -5.15 22.14
N ILE A 73 5.05 -4.77 20.87
CA ILE A 73 4.31 -5.25 19.71
C ILE A 73 5.23 -6.12 18.84
N ASP A 74 4.75 -7.28 18.39
CA ASP A 74 5.47 -8.12 17.43
C ASP A 74 5.39 -7.53 16.02
N GLY A 75 6.29 -6.60 15.71
CA GLY A 75 6.36 -5.97 14.39
C GLY A 75 6.59 -6.98 13.26
N LYS A 76 7.39 -8.03 13.51
CA LYS A 76 7.63 -9.04 12.48
C LYS A 76 6.33 -9.77 12.13
N ALA A 77 5.54 -10.17 13.12
CA ALA A 77 4.24 -10.79 12.88
C ALA A 77 3.30 -9.87 12.08
N LEU A 78 3.27 -8.56 12.38
CA LEU A 78 2.44 -7.59 11.64
C LEU A 78 2.86 -7.44 10.18
N ILE A 79 4.17 -7.42 9.88
CA ILE A 79 4.67 -7.38 8.49
C ILE A 79 4.28 -8.66 7.75
N ASP A 80 4.46 -9.81 8.39
CA ASP A 80 4.14 -11.11 7.80
C ASP A 80 2.63 -11.24 7.53
N GLU A 81 1.79 -10.76 8.44
CA GLU A 81 0.33 -10.69 8.27
C GLU A 81 -0.06 -9.76 7.12
N ALA A 82 0.50 -8.55 7.06
CA ALA A 82 0.23 -7.61 5.97
C ALA A 82 0.61 -8.20 4.60
N ARG A 83 1.76 -8.89 4.50
CA ARG A 83 2.17 -9.59 3.27
C ARG A 83 1.21 -10.71 2.89
N THR A 84 0.72 -11.47 3.88
CA THR A 84 -0.25 -12.53 3.66
C THR A 84 -1.56 -11.97 3.12
N LEU A 85 -2.10 -10.93 3.77
CA LEU A 85 -3.32 -10.26 3.33
C LEU A 85 -3.16 -9.66 1.93
N MET A 86 -2.03 -8.99 1.62
CA MET A 86 -1.79 -8.50 0.26
C MET A 86 -1.83 -9.63 -0.78
N GLY A 87 -1.22 -10.80 -0.48
CA GLY A 87 -1.28 -11.95 -1.37
C GLY A 87 -2.68 -12.58 -1.49
N GLU A 88 -3.53 -12.50 -0.46
CA GLU A 88 -4.92 -12.98 -0.51
C GLU A 88 -5.84 -12.07 -1.34
N TYR A 89 -5.52 -10.77 -1.43
CA TYR A 89 -6.30 -9.77 -2.14
C TYR A 89 -5.64 -9.28 -3.45
N ASP A 90 -4.49 -9.83 -3.83
CA ASP A 90 -3.86 -9.61 -5.14
C ASP A 90 -4.71 -10.29 -6.22
N ASN A 91 -5.13 -9.51 -7.22
CA ASN A 91 -5.86 -9.99 -8.41
C ASN A 91 -4.91 -10.48 -9.50
#